data_AF-A0A959VL39-F1
#
_entry.id   AF-A0A959VL39-F1
#
_cell.length_a   1.000
_cell.length_b   1.000
_cell.length_c   1.000
_cell.angle_alpha   90.00
_cell.angle_beta   90.00
_cell.angle_gamma   90.00
#
_symmetry.space_group_name_H-M   'P 1'
#
loop_
_entity.id
_entity.type
_entity.pdbx_description
1 polymer ?
#
loop_
_entity_poly.entity_id
_entity_poly.type
_entity_poly.pdbx_seq_one_letter_code
_entity_poly.pdbx_strand_id
1 'polypeptide(L)'
;MTEINDANQMRVPLFAQLLEKPKTWILIVLLGVVGAAAGLFVGPLFALLGLIVFLLIGVGITFWIADHRAEQAFYDAYAESRGLTRQGKGELAGLTPLLRKGDKQRCDEIFTGPLADGIDGTLALFVYTVASTDSDGNRTETDYPFTVILTDLPETNDHLPELLVQRQSGLKALEKFEDKFRGKHERVTLESEEMRDRYEIFVGKGQDPIWVRRLFSPTFIVWLTEAPKKFAFELVGGHLCAFVPKHRDSAEGLDEVMSAGCEVADRLREEAATTS
;
A
#
# COMPACT_ATOMS: atom_id res chain seq x y z
N MET A 1 21.22 17.78 -1.08
CA MET A 1 21.11 16.43 -1.67
C MET A 1 20.05 16.51 -2.75
N THR A 2 20.25 15.89 -3.92
CA THR A 2 19.21 15.83 -4.95
C THR A 2 18.01 15.08 -4.38
N GLU A 3 16.83 15.69 -4.40
CA GLU A 3 15.60 15.08 -3.89
C GLU A 3 15.22 13.90 -4.79
N ILE A 4 15.17 12.69 -4.21
CA ILE A 4 14.84 11.46 -4.96
C ILE A 4 13.32 11.29 -4.91
N ASN A 5 12.66 11.50 -6.05
CA ASN A 5 11.20 11.54 -6.12
C ASN A 5 10.56 10.18 -6.47
N ASP A 6 11.30 9.29 -7.12
CA ASP A 6 10.84 7.99 -7.62
C ASP A 6 12.05 7.03 -7.76
N ALA A 7 11.84 5.74 -7.46
CA ALA A 7 12.78 4.66 -7.72
C ALA A 7 13.34 4.65 -9.15
N ASN A 8 12.56 5.06 -10.16
CA ASN A 8 13.02 5.13 -11.55
C ASN A 8 14.22 6.08 -11.75
N GLN A 9 14.35 7.14 -10.94
CA GLN A 9 15.48 8.07 -11.00
C GLN A 9 16.79 7.40 -10.58
N MET A 10 16.72 6.39 -9.71
CA MET A 10 17.86 5.65 -9.19
C MET A 10 18.24 4.44 -10.06
N ARG A 11 17.31 3.94 -10.90
CA ARG A 11 17.53 2.75 -11.73
C ARG A 11 18.65 2.91 -12.75
N VAL A 12 18.60 3.97 -13.56
CA VAL A 12 19.59 4.23 -14.61
C VAL A 12 21.01 4.42 -14.04
N PRO A 13 21.23 5.26 -13.00
CA PRO A 13 22.57 5.41 -12.44
C PRO A 13 23.07 4.14 -11.74
N LEU A 14 22.21 3.37 -11.06
CA LEU A 14 22.61 2.10 -10.44
C LEU A 14 22.93 1.02 -11.49
N PHE A 15 22.20 0.99 -12.60
CA PHE A 15 22.49 0.09 -13.70
C PHE A 15 23.85 0.43 -14.34
N ALA A 16 24.11 1.71 -14.62
CA ALA A 16 25.41 2.17 -15.11
C ALA A 16 26.55 1.78 -14.14
N GLN A 17 26.36 2.03 -12.84
CA GLN A 17 27.33 1.67 -11.81
C GLN A 17 27.57 0.14 -11.73
N LEU A 18 26.54 -0.68 -11.96
CA LEU A 18 26.69 -2.14 -12.02
C LEU A 18 27.47 -2.57 -13.25
N LEU A 19 27.23 -1.96 -14.41
CA LEU A 19 27.99 -2.25 -15.64
C LEU A 19 29.45 -1.78 -15.58
N GLU A 20 29.79 -0.79 -14.77
CA GLU A 20 31.18 -0.38 -14.54
C GLU A 20 31.98 -1.41 -13.72
N LYS A 21 31.30 -2.31 -13.00
CA LYS A 21 31.99 -3.30 -12.15
C LYS A 21 32.52 -4.47 -13.00
N PRO A 22 33.84 -4.78 -12.95
CA PRO A 22 34.44 -5.88 -13.70
C PRO A 22 33.76 -7.23 -13.43
N LYS A 23 33.29 -7.43 -12.19
CA LYS A 23 32.59 -8.66 -11.77
C LYS A 23 31.27 -8.89 -12.52
N THR A 24 30.57 -7.82 -12.89
CA THR A 24 29.32 -7.91 -13.66
C THR A 24 29.60 -8.43 -15.06
N TRP A 25 30.63 -7.89 -15.73
CA TRP A 25 31.07 -8.38 -17.04
C TRP A 25 31.58 -9.82 -17.00
N ILE A 26 32.31 -10.21 -15.94
CA ILE A 26 32.73 -11.60 -15.75
C ILE A 26 31.50 -12.54 -15.72
N LEU A 27 30.45 -12.17 -15.00
CA LEU A 27 29.23 -12.98 -14.92
C LEU A 27 28.47 -13.02 -16.27
N ILE A 28 28.33 -11.88 -16.94
CA ILE A 28 27.67 -11.79 -18.26
C ILE A 28 28.43 -12.63 -19.31
N VAL A 29 29.75 -12.48 -19.36
CA VAL A 29 30.60 -13.24 -20.30
C VAL A 29 30.58 -14.73 -19.97
N LEU A 30 30.62 -15.11 -18.69
CA LEU A 30 30.53 -16.52 -18.29
C LEU A 30 29.19 -17.14 -18.69
N LEU A 31 28.08 -16.42 -18.52
CA LEU A 31 26.77 -16.84 -19.04
C LEU A 31 26.80 -17.00 -20.56
N GLY A 32 27.39 -16.03 -21.27
CA GLY A 32 27.55 -16.08 -22.72
C GLY A 32 28.35 -17.31 -23.19
N VAL A 33 29.46 -17.63 -22.53
CA VAL A 33 30.29 -18.81 -22.82
C VAL A 33 29.50 -20.10 -22.61
N VAL A 34 28.72 -20.18 -21.52
CA VAL A 34 27.83 -21.34 -21.26
C VAL A 34 26.80 -21.48 -22.38
N GLY A 35 26.16 -20.39 -22.79
CA GLY A 35 25.19 -20.38 -23.89
C GLY A 35 25.80 -20.82 -25.22
N ALA A 36 27.00 -20.34 -25.53
CA ALA A 36 27.73 -20.73 -26.74
C ALA A 36 28.11 -22.23 -26.72
N ALA A 37 28.63 -22.71 -25.60
CA ALA A 37 29.00 -24.12 -25.42
C ALA A 37 27.79 -25.05 -25.54
N ALA A 38 26.64 -24.67 -24.98
CA ALA A 38 25.39 -25.42 -25.14
C ALA A 38 24.93 -25.46 -26.60
N GLY A 39 24.99 -24.33 -27.31
CA GLY A 39 24.61 -24.27 -28.72
C GLY A 39 25.53 -25.07 -29.65
N LEU A 40 26.81 -25.22 -29.32
CA LEU A 40 27.77 -26.02 -30.10
C LEU A 40 27.38 -27.49 -30.23
N PHE A 41 26.67 -28.07 -29.25
CA PHE A 41 26.18 -29.45 -29.35
C PHE A 41 25.14 -29.64 -30.47
N VAL A 42 24.48 -28.57 -30.90
CA VAL A 42 23.49 -28.58 -31.98
C VAL A 42 24.10 -28.09 -33.30
N GLY A 43 24.96 -27.06 -33.24
CA GLY A 43 25.74 -26.61 -34.39
C GLY A 43 26.23 -25.17 -34.28
N PRO A 44 27.06 -24.69 -35.23
CA PRO A 44 27.71 -23.38 -35.15
C PRO A 44 26.73 -22.19 -35.11
N LEU A 45 25.63 -22.26 -35.86
CA LEU A 45 24.60 -21.22 -35.83
C LEU A 45 23.90 -21.16 -34.46
N PHE A 46 23.64 -22.31 -33.85
CA PHE A 46 23.04 -22.40 -32.52
C PHE A 46 24.00 -21.95 -31.41
N ALA A 47 25.31 -22.12 -31.59
CA ALA A 47 26.32 -21.55 -30.69
C ALA A 47 26.28 -20.02 -30.68
N LEU A 48 26.18 -19.38 -31.85
CA LEU A 48 26.05 -17.92 -31.94
C LEU A 48 24.74 -17.43 -31.32
N LEU A 49 23.63 -18.11 -31.62
CA LEU A 49 22.34 -17.79 -31.01
C LEU A 49 22.36 -17.96 -29.49
N GLY A 50 22.94 -19.05 -28.99
CA GLY A 50 23.10 -19.32 -27.57
C GLY A 50 23.94 -18.24 -26.86
N LEU A 51 25.04 -17.81 -27.48
CA LEU A 51 25.85 -16.69 -26.97
C LEU A 51 25.01 -15.41 -26.82
N ILE A 52 24.30 -15.01 -27.87
CA ILE A 52 23.48 -13.79 -27.87
C ILE A 52 22.38 -13.86 -26.82
N VAL A 53 21.64 -14.98 -26.76
CA VAL A 53 20.54 -15.17 -25.81
C VAL A 53 21.06 -15.08 -24.37
N PHE A 54 22.16 -15.76 -24.04
CA PHE A 54 22.69 -15.75 -22.67
C PHE A 54 23.33 -14.40 -22.28
N LEU A 55 23.92 -13.67 -23.23
CA LEU A 55 24.35 -12.29 -22.98
C LEU A 55 23.17 -11.38 -22.66
N LEU A 56 22.07 -11.49 -23.41
CA LEU A 56 20.84 -10.73 -23.13
C LEU A 56 20.25 -11.10 -21.76
N ILE A 57 20.27 -12.38 -21.39
CA ILE A 57 19.86 -12.83 -20.05
C ILE A 57 20.75 -12.19 -18.97
N GLY A 58 22.07 -12.19 -19.14
CA GLY A 58 23.00 -11.57 -18.18
C GLY A 58 22.77 -10.07 -18.01
N VAL A 59 22.52 -9.35 -19.10
CA VAL A 59 22.12 -7.93 -19.07
C VAL A 59 20.77 -7.76 -18.36
N GLY A 60 19.79 -8.61 -18.67
CA GLY A 60 18.47 -8.60 -18.04
C GLY A 60 18.53 -8.82 -16.53
N ILE A 61 19.34 -9.79 -16.07
CA ILE A 61 19.59 -10.02 -14.63
C ILE A 61 20.23 -8.79 -13.98
N THR A 62 21.20 -8.16 -14.65
CA THR A 62 21.86 -6.95 -14.14
C THR A 62 20.88 -5.80 -14.01
N PHE A 63 20.01 -5.61 -15.00
CA PHE A 63 18.95 -4.61 -14.96
C PHE A 63 17.97 -4.88 -13.82
N TRP A 64 17.55 -6.14 -13.63
CA TRP A 64 16.67 -6.54 -12.53
C TRP A 64 17.30 -6.29 -11.14
N ILE A 65 18.60 -6.56 -10.98
CA ILE A 65 19.33 -6.23 -9.74
C ILE A 65 19.41 -4.71 -9.54
N ALA A 66 19.62 -3.94 -10.60
CA ALA A 66 19.66 -2.48 -10.54
C ALA A 66 18.30 -1.91 -10.11
N ASP A 67 17.22 -2.41 -10.69
CA ASP A 67 15.84 -2.02 -10.40
C ASP A 67 15.49 -2.29 -8.92
N HIS A 68 15.78 -3.51 -8.42
CA HIS A 68 15.53 -3.83 -7.01
C HIS A 68 16.38 -2.99 -6.04
N ARG A 69 17.64 -2.67 -6.38
CA ARG A 69 18.48 -1.78 -5.56
C ARG A 69 18.03 -0.34 -5.61
N ALA A 70 17.52 0.12 -6.75
CA ALA A 70 16.99 1.45 -6.92
C ALA A 70 15.76 1.68 -6.05
N GLU A 71 14.87 0.69 -6.05
CA GLU A 71 13.70 0.66 -5.18
C GLU A 71 14.10 0.71 -3.69
N GLN A 72 15.02 -0.15 -3.25
CA GLN A 72 15.49 -0.13 -1.86
C GLN A 72 16.10 1.21 -1.47
N ALA A 73 16.98 1.76 -2.32
CA ALA A 73 17.63 3.04 -2.07
C ALA A 73 16.63 4.20 -2.03
N PHE A 74 15.58 4.14 -2.86
CA PHE A 74 14.47 5.09 -2.82
C PHE A 74 13.76 5.04 -1.46
N TYR A 75 13.35 3.86 -1.00
CA TYR A 75 12.64 3.74 0.27
C TYR A 75 13.50 4.11 1.48
N ASP A 76 14.80 3.79 1.46
CA ASP A 76 15.73 4.22 2.51
C ASP A 76 15.83 5.75 2.56
N ALA A 77 16.02 6.40 1.41
CA ALA A 77 16.09 7.85 1.31
C ALA A 77 14.77 8.53 1.69
N TYR A 78 13.63 7.96 1.27
CA TYR A 78 12.30 8.45 1.63
C TYR A 78 12.12 8.43 3.15
N ALA A 79 12.39 7.29 3.79
CA ALA A 79 12.26 7.14 5.23
C ALA A 79 13.15 8.14 5.99
N GLU A 80 14.43 8.25 5.62
CA GLU A 80 15.37 9.19 6.22
C GLU A 80 14.88 10.64 6.10
N SER A 81 14.42 11.04 4.91
CA SER A 81 13.95 12.40 4.64
C SER A 81 12.73 12.81 5.48
N ARG A 82 11.96 11.83 5.98
CA ARG A 82 10.74 12.03 6.78
C ARG A 82 10.89 11.66 8.24
N GLY A 83 12.11 11.32 8.68
CA GLY A 83 12.33 10.88 10.05
C GLY A 83 11.63 9.55 10.38
N LEU A 84 11.27 8.78 9.35
CA LEU A 84 10.67 7.45 9.50
C LEU A 84 11.76 6.39 9.55
N THR A 85 11.47 5.28 10.22
CA THR A 85 12.31 4.09 10.23
C THR A 85 11.73 3.06 9.26
N ARG A 86 12.50 2.71 8.23
CA ARG A 86 12.13 1.63 7.31
C ARG A 86 12.45 0.26 7.94
N GLN A 87 11.48 -0.66 7.91
CA GLN A 87 11.63 -2.04 8.36
C GLN A 87 11.71 -3.04 7.19
N GLY A 88 11.28 -2.65 5.99
CA GLY A 88 11.21 -3.52 4.82
C GLY A 88 9.97 -4.41 4.83
N LYS A 89 10.11 -5.65 4.36
CA LYS A 89 9.01 -6.62 4.30
C LYS A 89 8.58 -7.07 5.69
N GLY A 90 7.28 -7.25 5.88
CA GLY A 90 6.73 -7.71 7.15
C GLY A 90 5.24 -7.99 7.07
N GLU A 91 4.57 -7.91 8.22
CA GLU A 91 3.12 -8.09 8.35
C GLU A 91 2.57 -7.01 9.28
N LEU A 92 1.35 -6.54 9.02
CA LEU A 92 0.60 -5.73 9.96
C LEU A 92 -0.35 -6.61 10.76
N ALA A 93 -0.55 -6.26 12.02
CA ALA A 93 -1.60 -6.87 12.82
C ALA A 93 -2.97 -6.61 12.14
N GLY A 94 -3.80 -7.65 12.04
CA GLY A 94 -5.16 -7.55 11.51
C GLY A 94 -6.08 -6.80 12.47
N LEU A 95 -5.87 -5.50 12.66
CA LEU A 95 -6.59 -4.67 13.61
C LEU A 95 -7.91 -4.15 13.04
N THR A 96 -7.94 -3.84 11.74
CA THR A 96 -9.13 -3.36 11.02
C THR A 96 -9.61 -4.37 9.97
N PRO A 97 -10.86 -4.25 9.45
CA PRO A 97 -11.40 -5.13 8.42
C PRO A 97 -10.53 -5.30 7.18
N LEU A 98 -9.94 -4.22 6.64
CA LEU A 98 -9.02 -4.31 5.50
C LEU A 98 -7.81 -5.19 5.81
N LEU A 99 -7.18 -4.97 6.98
CA LEU A 99 -5.98 -5.70 7.39
C LEU A 99 -6.26 -7.17 7.73
N ARG A 100 -7.53 -7.55 7.92
CA ARG A 100 -7.97 -8.95 8.08
C ARG A 100 -8.43 -9.60 6.78
N LYS A 101 -8.46 -8.86 5.68
CA LYS A 101 -9.01 -9.33 4.41
C LYS A 101 -8.07 -10.31 3.72
N GLY A 102 -8.63 -11.20 2.90
CA GLY A 102 -7.89 -12.18 2.13
C GLY A 102 -7.52 -13.44 2.93
N ASP A 103 -6.98 -14.42 2.22
CA ASP A 103 -6.48 -15.68 2.77
C ASP A 103 -5.03 -15.56 3.27
N LYS A 104 -4.30 -14.57 2.73
CA LYS A 104 -2.94 -14.22 3.12
C LYS A 104 -2.81 -12.70 3.13
N GLN A 105 -1.95 -12.21 4.01
CA GLN A 105 -1.58 -10.80 4.13
C GLN A 105 -0.07 -10.68 4.14
N ARG A 106 0.46 -9.60 3.55
CA ARG A 106 1.87 -9.22 3.67
C ARG A 106 2.03 -7.72 3.49
N CYS A 107 3.15 -7.20 3.94
CA CYS A 107 3.63 -5.89 3.57
C CYS A 107 4.93 -6.01 2.79
N ASP A 108 4.97 -5.36 1.64
CA ASP A 108 6.17 -5.31 0.80
C ASP A 108 7.16 -4.26 1.36
N GLU A 109 6.65 -3.20 1.98
CA GLU A 109 7.44 -2.19 2.72
C GLU A 109 6.67 -1.66 3.93
N ILE A 110 7.38 -1.39 5.03
CA ILE A 110 6.87 -0.81 6.28
C ILE A 110 7.78 0.34 6.71
N PHE A 111 7.16 1.48 7.03
CA PHE A 111 7.80 2.67 7.57
C PHE A 111 7.11 3.03 8.89
N THR A 112 7.86 3.19 9.98
CA THR A 112 7.32 3.53 11.30
C THR A 112 7.95 4.79 11.84
N GLY A 113 7.15 5.66 12.46
CA GLY A 113 7.64 6.89 13.09
C GLY A 113 6.58 7.99 13.13
N PRO A 114 7.00 9.25 13.30
CA PRO A 114 6.10 10.39 13.29
C PRO A 114 5.59 10.64 11.86
N LEU A 115 4.29 10.46 11.65
CA LEU A 115 3.61 10.70 10.37
C LEU A 115 3.22 12.18 10.21
N ALA A 116 2.93 12.84 11.32
CA ALA A 116 2.66 14.27 11.44
C ALA A 116 2.90 14.71 12.89
N ASP A 117 2.76 16.00 13.17
CA ASP A 117 2.93 16.55 14.53
C ASP A 117 1.95 15.88 15.51
N GLY A 118 2.50 15.13 16.46
CA GLY A 118 1.71 14.39 17.46
C GLY A 118 1.08 13.10 16.95
N ILE A 119 1.28 12.70 15.70
CA ILE A 119 0.73 11.47 15.12
C ILE A 119 1.88 10.49 14.83
N ASP A 120 2.09 9.54 15.73
CA ASP A 120 2.96 8.40 15.46
C ASP A 120 2.17 7.28 14.78
N GLY A 121 2.80 6.57 13.85
CA GLY A 121 2.14 5.45 13.19
C GLY A 121 3.02 4.72 12.20
N THR A 122 2.35 3.99 11.32
CA THR A 122 2.95 3.15 10.30
C THR A 122 2.40 3.53 8.93
N LEU A 123 3.28 3.78 7.97
CA LEU A 123 2.97 3.80 6.54
C LEU A 123 3.44 2.47 5.95
N ALA A 124 2.60 1.78 5.17
CA ALA A 124 2.97 0.48 4.60
C ALA A 124 2.38 0.24 3.21
N LEU A 125 3.11 -0.55 2.42
CA LEU A 125 2.66 -1.13 1.17
C LEU A 125 2.08 -2.52 1.45
N PHE A 126 0.77 -2.58 1.66
CA PHE A 126 0.03 -3.75 2.11
C PHE A 126 -0.59 -4.53 0.95
N VAL A 127 -0.52 -5.85 0.99
CA VAL A 127 -1.16 -6.74 0.02
C VAL A 127 -1.97 -7.79 0.77
N TYR A 128 -3.23 -7.97 0.36
CA TYR A 128 -3.95 -9.19 0.67
C TYR A 128 -4.13 -10.04 -0.58
N THR A 129 -4.09 -11.35 -0.42
CA THR A 129 -4.27 -12.33 -1.51
C THR A 129 -5.57 -13.09 -1.31
N VAL A 130 -6.35 -13.25 -2.37
CA VAL A 130 -7.53 -14.13 -2.38
C VAL A 130 -7.26 -15.33 -3.28
N ALA A 131 -7.44 -16.53 -2.74
CA ALA A 131 -7.38 -17.77 -3.49
C ALA A 131 -8.78 -18.15 -3.98
N SER A 132 -8.94 -18.32 -5.29
CA SER A 132 -10.14 -18.90 -5.89
C SER A 132 -9.82 -20.28 -6.45
N THR A 133 -10.79 -21.19 -6.41
CA THR A 133 -10.72 -22.50 -7.07
C THR A 133 -11.86 -22.58 -8.05
N ASP A 134 -11.56 -22.87 -9.32
CA ASP A 134 -12.59 -23.04 -10.35
C ASP A 134 -13.26 -24.41 -10.27
N SER A 135 -14.25 -24.66 -11.14
CA SER A 135 -14.97 -25.94 -11.21
C SER A 135 -14.09 -27.12 -11.60
N ASP A 136 -12.91 -26.84 -12.18
CA ASP A 136 -11.96 -27.84 -12.67
C ASP A 136 -10.86 -28.13 -11.62
N GLY A 137 -10.93 -27.50 -10.45
CA GLY A 137 -9.98 -27.66 -9.36
C GLY A 137 -8.71 -26.84 -9.50
N ASN A 138 -8.62 -25.92 -10.47
CA ASN A 138 -7.46 -25.05 -10.62
C ASN A 138 -7.55 -23.91 -9.61
N ARG A 139 -6.47 -23.75 -8.83
CA ARG A 139 -6.33 -22.68 -7.85
C ARG A 139 -5.64 -21.47 -8.48
N THR A 140 -6.28 -20.32 -8.39
CA THR A 140 -5.70 -19.02 -8.78
C THR A 140 -5.58 -18.13 -7.56
N GLU A 141 -4.45 -17.47 -7.38
CA GLU A 141 -4.24 -16.46 -6.34
C GLU A 141 -4.25 -15.08 -6.98
N THR A 142 -5.03 -14.15 -6.42
CA THR A 142 -5.10 -12.76 -6.88
C THR A 142 -4.66 -11.82 -5.76
N ASP A 143 -3.63 -11.02 -6.05
CA ASP A 143 -3.08 -10.03 -5.12
C ASP A 143 -3.83 -8.70 -5.26
N TYR A 144 -4.18 -8.10 -4.12
CA TYR A 144 -4.83 -6.80 -4.03
C TYR A 144 -3.94 -5.84 -3.21
N PRO A 145 -3.13 -5.01 -3.88
CA PRO A 145 -2.23 -4.07 -3.22
C PRO A 145 -2.94 -2.81 -2.75
N PHE A 146 -2.45 -2.23 -1.65
CA PHE A 146 -2.89 -1.00 -1.01
C PHE A 146 -1.70 -0.24 -0.42
N THR A 147 -1.80 1.08 -0.39
CA THR A 147 -0.93 1.92 0.44
C THR A 147 -1.74 2.34 1.65
N VAL A 148 -1.25 2.07 2.85
CA VAL A 148 -2.00 2.22 4.10
C VAL A 148 -1.23 3.05 5.12
N ILE A 149 -1.96 3.82 5.91
CA ILE A 149 -1.52 4.43 7.16
C ILE A 149 -2.25 3.74 8.29
N LEU A 150 -1.52 3.34 9.34
CA LEU A 150 -2.05 2.77 10.56
C LEU A 150 -1.54 3.59 11.76
N THR A 151 -2.45 4.12 12.57
CA THR A 151 -2.12 4.88 13.79
C THR A 151 -3.10 4.57 14.91
N ASP A 152 -2.66 4.78 16.15
CA ASP A 152 -3.42 4.53 17.36
C ASP A 152 -4.07 5.83 17.86
N LEU A 153 -5.38 5.79 18.02
CA LEU A 153 -6.28 6.83 18.52
C LEU A 153 -7.13 6.26 19.68
N PRO A 154 -6.53 5.77 20.78
CA PRO A 154 -7.28 5.16 21.87
C PRO A 154 -8.36 6.07 22.48
N GLU A 155 -8.16 7.38 22.45
CA GLU A 155 -9.09 8.42 22.89
C GLU A 155 -10.44 8.40 22.15
N THR A 156 -10.52 7.80 20.96
CA THR A 156 -11.80 7.72 20.23
C THR A 156 -12.68 6.58 20.73
N ASN A 157 -12.15 5.62 21.49
CA ASN A 157 -12.87 4.38 21.82
C ASN A 157 -14.16 4.57 22.61
N ASP A 158 -14.19 5.57 23.49
CA ASP A 158 -15.35 5.81 24.36
C ASP A 158 -16.55 6.38 23.60
N HIS A 159 -16.32 6.98 22.43
CA HIS A 159 -17.34 7.66 21.63
C HIS A 159 -17.60 7.02 20.27
N LEU A 160 -16.53 6.52 19.64
CA LEU A 160 -16.52 5.98 18.28
C LEU A 160 -15.66 4.71 18.20
N PRO A 161 -16.11 3.60 18.81
CA PRO A 161 -15.36 2.35 18.79
C PRO A 161 -15.22 1.73 17.39
N GLU A 162 -16.18 2.00 16.50
CA GLU A 162 -16.15 1.51 15.12
C GLU A 162 -16.71 2.57 14.14
N LEU A 163 -15.91 2.91 13.13
CA LEU A 163 -16.30 3.76 12.00
C LEU A 163 -15.64 3.24 10.74
N LEU A 164 -16.44 2.98 9.70
CA LEU A 164 -15.96 2.50 8.42
C LEU A 164 -16.45 3.45 7.34
N VAL A 165 -15.51 4.11 6.65
CA VAL A 165 -15.79 5.03 5.55
C VAL A 165 -15.20 4.44 4.28
N GLN A 166 -16.06 3.78 3.50
CA GLN A 166 -15.70 3.03 2.32
C GLN A 166 -16.21 3.73 1.07
N ARG A 167 -15.67 3.41 -0.11
CA ARG A 167 -16.27 3.88 -1.36
C ARG A 167 -17.56 3.15 -1.69
N GLN A 168 -18.50 3.84 -2.34
CA GLN A 168 -19.76 3.24 -2.82
C GLN A 168 -19.55 2.05 -3.77
N SER A 169 -18.49 2.06 -4.59
CA SER A 169 -18.13 0.90 -5.42
C SER A 169 -17.29 -0.17 -4.73
N GLY A 170 -16.76 0.12 -3.52
CA GLY A 170 -15.96 -0.81 -2.73
C GLY A 170 -16.78 -1.93 -2.09
N LEU A 171 -18.07 -1.70 -1.84
CA LEU A 171 -18.95 -2.67 -1.20
C LEU A 171 -19.40 -3.84 -2.09
N LYS A 172 -19.29 -3.75 -3.43
CA LYS A 172 -19.49 -4.93 -4.31
C LYS A 172 -18.52 -6.07 -4.00
N ALA A 173 -17.36 -5.77 -3.38
CA ALA A 173 -16.41 -6.77 -2.92
C ALA A 173 -16.74 -7.34 -1.52
N LEU A 174 -17.77 -6.83 -0.84
CA LEU A 174 -18.23 -7.23 0.49
C LEU A 174 -19.55 -8.02 0.46
N GLU A 175 -20.07 -8.38 -0.73
CA GLU A 175 -21.32 -9.15 -0.89
C GLU A 175 -21.36 -10.45 -0.05
N LYS A 176 -20.20 -11.08 0.23
CA LYS A 176 -20.14 -12.29 1.09
C LYS A 176 -20.10 -12.00 2.61
N PHE A 177 -19.84 -10.76 3.01
CA PHE A 177 -19.81 -10.33 4.42
C PHE A 177 -21.09 -9.59 4.84
N GLU A 178 -22.00 -9.31 3.90
CA GLU A 178 -23.14 -8.41 4.06
C GLU A 178 -24.06 -8.77 5.22
N ASP A 179 -24.40 -10.05 5.43
CA ASP A 179 -25.36 -10.41 6.48
C ASP A 179 -24.81 -10.22 7.90
N LYS A 180 -23.58 -10.64 8.16
CA LYS A 180 -22.93 -10.46 9.48
C LYS A 180 -22.54 -9.00 9.72
N PHE A 181 -22.18 -8.30 8.65
CA PHE A 181 -21.84 -6.88 8.68
C PHE A 181 -23.08 -6.02 8.98
N ARG A 182 -24.17 -6.18 8.23
CA ARG A 182 -25.47 -5.51 8.47
C ARG A 182 -26.09 -5.87 9.82
N GLY A 183 -25.79 -7.06 10.33
CA GLY A 183 -26.19 -7.47 11.67
C GLY A 183 -25.60 -6.60 12.79
N LYS A 184 -24.39 -6.07 12.62
CA LYS A 184 -23.63 -5.34 13.65
C LYS A 184 -23.46 -3.84 13.41
N HIS A 185 -23.69 -3.39 12.18
CA HIS A 185 -23.47 -2.00 11.78
C HIS A 185 -24.77 -1.30 11.39
N GLU A 186 -24.76 0.01 11.54
CA GLU A 186 -25.77 0.93 11.01
C GLU A 186 -25.14 1.83 9.95
N ARG A 187 -25.85 2.00 8.84
CA ARG A 187 -25.44 2.94 7.79
C ARG A 187 -25.80 4.35 8.22
N VAL A 188 -24.83 5.26 8.11
CA VAL A 188 -25.04 6.68 8.36
C VAL A 188 -25.32 7.37 7.03
N THR A 189 -26.46 8.04 6.95
CA THR A 189 -26.81 8.87 5.80
C THR A 189 -26.56 10.33 6.14
N LEU A 190 -25.78 10.99 5.30
CA LEU A 190 -25.51 12.43 5.36
C LEU A 190 -26.35 13.17 4.30
N GLU A 191 -26.57 14.46 4.54
CA GLU A 191 -27.36 15.33 3.64
C GLU A 191 -26.62 15.67 2.34
N SER A 192 -25.28 15.68 2.33
CA SER A 192 -24.49 15.96 1.12
C SER A 192 -24.64 14.84 0.08
N GLU A 193 -25.00 15.23 -1.14
CA GLU A 193 -25.10 14.32 -2.29
C GLU A 193 -23.71 13.86 -2.74
N GLU A 194 -22.72 14.76 -2.76
CA GLU A 194 -21.34 14.46 -3.15
C GLU A 194 -20.70 13.40 -2.26
N MET A 195 -20.96 13.46 -0.96
CA MET A 195 -20.53 12.42 -0.02
C MET A 195 -21.21 11.09 -0.27
N ARG A 196 -22.51 11.10 -0.56
CA ARG A 196 -23.30 9.90 -0.80
C ARG A 196 -22.87 9.16 -2.06
N ASP A 197 -22.49 9.89 -3.10
CA ASP A 197 -21.99 9.35 -4.36
C ASP A 197 -20.55 8.81 -4.24
N ARG A 198 -19.77 9.36 -3.30
CA ARG A 198 -18.37 9.00 -3.13
C ARG A 198 -18.15 7.91 -2.08
N TYR A 199 -18.89 7.95 -0.98
CA TYR A 199 -18.66 7.13 0.21
C TYR A 199 -19.94 6.48 0.77
N GLU A 200 -19.73 5.35 1.43
CA GLU A 200 -20.68 4.73 2.35
C GLU A 200 -20.06 4.68 3.74
N ILE A 201 -20.84 5.13 4.72
CA ILE A 201 -20.40 5.29 6.10
C ILE A 201 -21.16 4.28 6.96
N PHE A 202 -20.43 3.52 7.75
CA PHE A 202 -20.98 2.56 8.70
C PHE A 202 -20.38 2.78 10.08
N VAL A 203 -21.21 2.59 11.10
CA VAL A 203 -20.82 2.64 12.51
C VAL A 203 -21.36 1.41 13.23
N GLY A 204 -20.78 1.05 14.37
CA GLY A 204 -21.34 0.02 15.24
C GLY A 204 -22.74 0.39 15.74
N LYS A 205 -23.62 -0.61 15.87
CA LYS A 205 -24.98 -0.42 16.40
C LYS A 205 -24.98 0.21 17.78
N GLY A 206 -25.84 1.20 17.99
CA GLY A 206 -26.00 1.88 19.27
C GLY A 206 -24.91 2.91 19.59
N GLN A 207 -24.00 3.21 18.67
CA GLN A 207 -23.08 4.35 18.80
C GLN A 207 -23.84 5.68 18.77
N ASP A 208 -23.29 6.71 19.42
CA ASP A 208 -23.93 8.01 19.56
C ASP A 208 -24.13 8.69 18.19
N PRO A 209 -25.37 8.83 17.71
CA PRO A 209 -25.65 9.38 16.39
C PRO A 209 -25.43 10.90 16.31
N ILE A 210 -25.31 11.60 17.43
CA ILE A 210 -24.94 13.03 17.47
C ILE A 210 -23.44 13.16 17.27
N TRP A 211 -22.64 12.38 17.99
CA TRP A 211 -21.18 12.39 17.86
C TRP A 211 -20.75 12.07 16.43
N VAL A 212 -21.33 11.03 15.83
CA VAL A 212 -21.08 10.64 14.44
C VAL A 212 -21.40 11.78 13.47
N ARG A 213 -22.54 12.47 13.63
CA ARG A 213 -22.90 13.59 12.76
C ARG A 213 -21.96 14.79 12.93
N ARG A 214 -21.51 15.06 14.15
CA ARG A 214 -20.59 16.16 14.45
C ARG A 214 -19.22 15.92 13.82
N LEU A 215 -18.72 14.67 13.84
CA LEU A 215 -17.51 14.27 13.12
C LEU A 215 -17.56 14.73 11.65
N PHE A 216 -18.67 14.45 10.96
CA PHE A 216 -18.92 14.87 9.58
C PHE A 216 -19.41 16.33 9.48
N SER A 217 -18.60 17.25 10.02
CA SER A 217 -18.81 18.68 9.86
C SER A 217 -18.77 19.08 8.37
N PRO A 218 -19.41 20.20 7.97
CA PRO A 218 -19.37 20.65 6.58
C PRO A 218 -17.96 20.79 6.00
N THR A 219 -17.01 21.31 6.78
CA THR A 219 -15.60 21.44 6.35
C THR A 219 -14.96 20.08 6.12
N PHE A 220 -15.19 19.11 7.01
CA PHE A 220 -14.63 17.77 6.86
C PHE A 220 -15.26 17.01 5.68
N ILE A 221 -16.55 17.23 5.42
CA ILE A 221 -17.23 16.72 4.23
C ILE A 221 -16.57 17.25 2.96
N VAL A 222 -16.36 18.56 2.86
CA VAL A 222 -15.70 19.19 1.70
C VAL A 222 -14.31 18.58 1.51
N TRP A 223 -13.52 18.51 2.58
CA TRP A 223 -12.20 17.89 2.53
C TRP A 223 -12.24 16.43 2.06
N LEU A 224 -13.15 15.59 2.59
CA LEU A 224 -13.29 14.20 2.17
C LEU A 224 -13.66 14.05 0.69
N THR A 225 -14.42 14.99 0.15
CA THR A 225 -14.78 15.03 -1.28
C THR A 225 -13.62 15.46 -2.17
N GLU A 226 -12.61 16.13 -1.62
CA GLU A 226 -11.38 16.55 -2.31
C GLU A 226 -10.19 15.60 -2.06
N ALA A 227 -10.26 14.75 -1.03
CA ALA A 227 -9.25 13.78 -0.65
C ALA A 227 -8.80 12.88 -1.83
N PRO A 228 -7.66 12.16 -1.71
CA PRO A 228 -7.08 11.38 -2.80
C PRO A 228 -8.09 10.43 -3.46
N LYS A 229 -7.94 10.21 -4.77
CA LYS A 229 -8.85 9.31 -5.49
C LYS A 229 -8.77 7.91 -4.88
N LYS A 230 -9.93 7.32 -4.62
CA LYS A 230 -10.06 5.99 -3.99
C LYS A 230 -9.58 5.90 -2.54
N PHE A 231 -9.35 7.03 -1.88
CA PHE A 231 -9.18 7.08 -0.44
C PHE A 231 -10.40 6.47 0.29
N ALA A 232 -10.13 5.81 1.41
CA ALA A 232 -11.08 5.24 2.35
C ALA A 232 -10.37 5.05 3.70
N PHE A 233 -11.12 4.86 4.78
CA PHE A 233 -10.54 4.62 6.09
C PHE A 233 -11.46 3.82 7.03
N GLU A 234 -10.85 3.17 8.00
CA GLU A 234 -11.49 2.32 9.00
C GLU A 234 -10.90 2.67 10.37
N LEU A 235 -11.76 2.95 11.35
CA LEU A 235 -11.41 3.07 12.76
C LEU A 235 -12.05 1.92 13.51
N VAL A 236 -11.25 1.09 14.17
CA VAL A 236 -11.75 -0.03 14.98
C VAL A 236 -10.94 -0.14 16.25
N GLY A 237 -11.59 -0.06 17.41
CA GLY A 237 -10.94 -0.25 18.70
C GLY A 237 -9.82 0.76 18.98
N GLY A 238 -9.93 1.97 18.42
CA GLY A 238 -8.91 3.00 18.56
C GLY A 238 -7.74 2.81 17.60
N HIS A 239 -7.86 1.96 16.59
CA HIS A 239 -6.88 1.83 15.51
C HIS A 239 -7.45 2.40 14.23
N LEU A 240 -6.84 3.47 13.71
CA LEU A 240 -7.20 4.07 12.43
C LEU A 240 -6.32 3.48 11.33
N CYS A 241 -6.96 2.87 10.33
CA CYS A 241 -6.36 2.45 9.07
C CYS A 241 -6.93 3.29 7.92
N ALA A 242 -6.15 4.21 7.37
CA ALA A 242 -6.50 4.99 6.18
C ALA A 242 -5.75 4.45 4.95
N PHE A 243 -6.38 4.39 3.78
CA PHE A 243 -5.80 3.68 2.65
C PHE A 243 -6.27 4.11 1.27
N VAL A 244 -5.43 3.82 0.27
CA VAL A 244 -5.77 3.86 -1.15
C VAL A 244 -5.39 2.54 -1.83
N PRO A 245 -6.14 2.08 -2.84
CA PRO A 245 -5.75 0.94 -3.66
C PRO A 245 -4.47 1.20 -4.44
N LYS A 246 -3.69 0.13 -4.63
CA LYS A 246 -2.35 0.07 -5.23
C LYS A 246 -1.25 0.63 -4.34
N HIS A 247 -0.04 0.16 -4.59
CA HIS A 247 1.17 0.72 -4.02
C HIS A 247 1.45 2.08 -4.65
N ARG A 248 1.91 3.01 -3.82
CA ARG A 248 2.53 4.26 -4.25
C ARG A 248 4.03 4.05 -4.26
N ASP A 249 4.63 4.34 -5.41
CA ASP A 249 6.04 4.12 -5.74
C ASP A 249 6.83 5.43 -5.88
N SER A 250 6.19 6.56 -5.57
CA SER A 250 6.79 7.89 -5.55
C SER A 250 6.65 8.55 -4.18
N ALA A 251 7.57 9.47 -3.87
CA ALA A 251 7.53 10.23 -2.62
C ALA A 251 6.20 10.99 -2.49
N GLU A 252 5.82 11.75 -3.52
CA GLU A 252 4.55 12.47 -3.61
C GLU A 252 3.33 11.56 -3.37
N GLY A 253 3.34 10.35 -3.94
CA GLY A 253 2.24 9.41 -3.77
C GLY A 253 2.14 8.88 -2.34
N LEU A 254 3.28 8.56 -1.72
CA LEU A 254 3.32 8.14 -0.32
C LEU A 254 2.87 9.27 0.62
N ASP A 255 3.29 10.51 0.32
CA ASP A 255 2.94 11.70 1.08
C ASP A 255 1.47 12.07 0.97
N GLU A 256 0.89 11.94 -0.22
CA GLU A 256 -0.54 12.14 -0.46
C GLU A 256 -1.37 11.23 0.46
N VAL A 257 -0.97 9.97 0.61
CA VAL A 257 -1.67 9.01 1.49
C VAL A 257 -1.40 9.30 2.95
N MET A 258 -0.16 9.61 3.31
CA MET A 258 0.23 9.97 4.67
C MET A 258 -0.52 11.20 5.17
N SER A 259 -0.49 12.29 4.41
CA SER A 259 -1.20 13.53 4.71
C SER A 259 -2.71 13.31 4.83
N ALA A 260 -3.31 12.53 3.92
CA ALA A 260 -4.74 12.23 4.01
C ALA A 260 -5.11 11.39 5.23
N GLY A 261 -4.26 10.42 5.61
CA GLY A 261 -4.44 9.64 6.83
C GLY A 261 -4.33 10.49 8.10
N CYS A 262 -3.32 11.38 8.14
CA CYS A 262 -3.10 12.29 9.26
C CYS A 262 -4.25 13.29 9.44
N GLU A 263 -4.80 13.87 8.36
CA GLU A 263 -5.97 14.76 8.47
C GLU A 263 -7.17 14.04 9.13
N VAL A 264 -7.43 12.79 8.74
CA VAL A 264 -8.51 12.00 9.36
C VAL A 264 -8.22 11.74 10.84
N ALA A 265 -6.96 11.43 11.18
CA ALA A 265 -6.54 11.22 12.56
C ALA A 265 -6.73 12.49 13.40
N ASP A 266 -6.28 13.65 12.91
CA ASP A 266 -6.44 14.93 13.59
C ASP A 266 -7.91 15.27 13.78
N ARG A 267 -8.73 15.13 12.73
CA ARG A 267 -10.17 15.38 12.84
C ARG A 267 -10.83 14.51 13.91
N LEU A 268 -10.47 13.23 13.98
CA LEU A 268 -10.99 12.30 14.99
C LEU A 268 -10.53 12.68 16.41
N ARG A 269 -9.27 13.11 16.56
CA ARG A 269 -8.70 13.56 17.83
C ARG A 269 -9.36 14.83 18.35
N GLU A 270 -9.51 15.85 17.50
CA GLU A 270 -10.16 17.11 17.85
C GLU A 270 -11.60 16.87 18.35
N GLU A 271 -12.30 15.96 17.69
CA GLU A 271 -13.68 15.58 18.02
C GLU A 271 -13.76 14.86 19.38
N ALA A 272 -12.81 13.97 19.66
CA ALA A 272 -12.70 13.30 20.96
C ALA A 272 -12.35 14.30 22.09
N ALA A 273 -11.40 15.20 21.85
CA ALA A 273 -10.94 16.20 22.82
C ALA A 273 -12.03 17.22 23.20
N THR A 274 -12.93 17.56 22.27
CA THR A 274 -14.05 18.49 22.52
C THR A 274 -15.16 17.86 23.38
N THR A 275 -15.14 16.55 23.55
CA THR A 275 -16.18 15.77 24.26
C THR A 275 -15.74 15.25 25.62
N SER A 276 -14.44 15.33 25.92
CA SER A 276 -13.83 14.98 27.22
C SER A 276 -14.00 16.10 28.24
#